data_AF-A0A2E6K6L1-F1
#
_entry.id   AF-A0A2E6K6L1-F1
#
_cell.length_a   1.000
_cell.length_b   1.000
_cell.length_c   1.000
_cell.angle_alpha   90.00
_cell.angle_beta   90.00
_cell.angle_gamma   90.00
#
_symmetry.space_group_name_H-M   'P 1'
#
loop_
_entity.id
_entity.type
_entity.pdbx_description
1 polymer ?
#
loop_
_entity_poly.entity_id
_entity_poly.type
_entity_poly.pdbx_seq_one_letter_code
_entity_poly.pdbx_strand_id
1 'polypeptide(L)'
;MTGGTPRGQHNKGLGRVTLAVLAVATVLAVGGIAIHRGETVWHLIATPEEDGLWQFVSIVGVDAREANYSMGLRWGRIRGWNDGCNACGWSDEGERICTLALCIERPTDRLFHL
;
A
#
# COMPACT_ATOMS: atom_id res chain seq x y z
N MET A 1 66.02 -13.48 28.32
CA MET A 1 65.03 -12.39 28.13
C MET A 1 64.01 -12.86 27.10
N THR A 2 62.86 -13.36 27.54
CA THR A 2 61.80 -13.88 26.68
C THR A 2 60.69 -12.83 26.56
N GLY A 3 60.60 -12.17 25.41
CA GLY A 3 59.56 -11.19 25.09
C GLY A 3 58.29 -11.90 24.61
N GLY A 4 57.23 -11.86 25.41
CA GLY A 4 55.90 -12.33 25.03
C GLY A 4 55.11 -11.24 24.30
N THR A 5 54.70 -11.50 23.06
CA THR A 5 53.78 -10.64 22.30
C THR A 5 52.34 -10.69 22.84
N PRO A 6 51.60 -9.56 22.87
CA PRO A 6 50.27 -9.50 23.46
C PRO A 6 49.20 -10.03 22.50
N ARG A 7 48.80 -11.30 22.67
CA ARG A 7 47.65 -11.93 21.96
C ARG A 7 46.27 -11.39 22.38
N GLY A 8 46.18 -10.43 23.31
CA GLY A 8 44.93 -10.04 23.97
C GLY A 8 44.07 -8.98 23.26
N GLN A 9 44.58 -8.31 22.22
CA GLN A 9 43.91 -7.14 21.64
C GLN A 9 43.04 -7.47 20.41
N HIS A 10 43.34 -8.56 19.68
CA HIS A 10 42.61 -8.94 18.47
C HIS A 10 41.22 -9.53 18.76
N ASN A 11 41.06 -10.25 19.87
CA ASN A 11 39.80 -10.92 20.22
C ASN A 11 38.70 -9.95 20.72
N LYS A 12 39.08 -8.78 21.22
CA LYS A 12 38.13 -7.75 21.67
C LYS A 12 37.46 -7.02 20.51
N GLY A 13 38.15 -6.91 19.37
CA GLY A 13 37.60 -6.34 18.14
C GLY A 13 36.56 -7.27 17.51
N LEU A 14 36.88 -8.56 17.40
CA LEU A 14 35.98 -9.56 16.83
C LEU A 14 34.66 -9.65 17.60
N GLY A 15 34.71 -9.70 18.94
CA GLY A 15 33.51 -9.81 19.76
C GLY A 15 32.53 -8.63 19.61
N ARG A 16 33.05 -7.41 19.38
CA ARG A 16 32.22 -6.22 19.15
C ARG A 16 31.53 -6.24 17.79
N VAL A 17 32.24 -6.70 16.76
CA VAL A 17 31.67 -6.84 15.41
C VAL A 17 30.55 -7.89 15.42
N THR A 18 30.78 -9.04 16.04
CA THR A 18 29.77 -10.11 16.12
C THR A 18 28.51 -9.65 16.86
N LEU A 19 28.66 -8.94 17.99
CA LEU A 19 27.54 -8.38 18.73
C LEU A 19 26.74 -7.33 17.91
N ALA A 20 27.44 -6.47 17.18
CA ALA A 20 26.78 -5.48 16.33
C ALA A 20 25.98 -6.15 15.19
N VAL A 21 26.56 -7.17 14.54
CA VAL A 21 25.88 -7.93 13.48
C VAL A 21 24.65 -8.66 14.02
N LEU A 22 24.75 -9.30 15.20
CA LEU A 22 23.62 -9.95 15.85
C LEU A 22 22.52 -8.94 16.23
N ALA A 23 22.87 -7.76 16.74
CA ALA A 23 21.90 -6.74 17.09
C ALA A 23 21.12 -6.26 15.85
N VAL A 24 21.82 -5.98 14.74
CA VAL A 24 21.19 -5.59 13.47
C VAL A 24 20.29 -6.71 12.93
N ALA A 25 20.76 -7.96 12.92
CA ALA A 25 19.98 -9.10 12.48
C ALA A 25 18.71 -9.30 13.33
N THR A 26 18.80 -9.08 14.65
CA THR A 26 17.65 -9.20 15.56
C THR A 26 16.63 -8.10 15.32
N VAL A 27 17.07 -6.86 15.09
CA VAL A 27 16.17 -5.74 14.75
C VAL A 27 15.44 -5.99 13.44
N LEU A 28 16.13 -6.52 12.43
CA LEU A 28 15.53 -6.87 11.14
C LEU A 28 14.53 -8.04 11.25
N ALA A 29 14.89 -9.08 12.02
CA ALA A 29 14.00 -10.23 12.24
C ALA A 29 12.74 -9.84 13.02
N VAL A 30 12.89 -9.11 14.13
CA VAL A 30 11.75 -8.67 14.96
C VAL A 30 10.90 -7.63 14.23
N GLY A 31 11.52 -6.67 13.54
CA GLY A 31 10.82 -5.69 12.71
C GLY A 31 10.06 -6.33 11.54
N GLY A 32 10.59 -7.41 10.96
CA GLY A 32 9.90 -8.18 9.92
C GLY A 32 8.75 -9.05 10.44
N ILE A 33 8.82 -9.53 11.68
CA ILE A 33 7.83 -10.46 12.27
C ILE A 33 6.65 -9.70 12.92
N ALA A 34 6.86 -8.47 13.42
CA ALA A 34 5.81 -7.68 14.07
C ALA A 34 4.76 -7.09 13.09
N ILE A 35 4.98 -7.23 11.79
CA ILE A 35 4.06 -6.76 10.75
C ILE A 35 3.17 -7.94 10.35
N HIS A 36 1.98 -8.02 10.94
CA HIS A 36 1.00 -9.03 10.60
C HIS A 36 0.60 -8.98 9.11
N ARG A 37 0.32 -10.18 8.59
CA ARG A 37 -0.20 -10.56 7.26
C ARG A 37 -0.78 -9.42 6.41
N GLY A 38 -0.06 -9.03 5.36
CA GLY A 38 -0.65 -8.38 4.17
C GLY A 38 -0.10 -7.00 3.84
N GLU A 39 0.50 -6.29 4.79
CA GLU A 39 0.98 -4.92 4.58
C GLU A 39 2.43 -4.79 5.07
N THR A 40 3.40 -5.27 4.30
CA THR A 40 4.80 -5.05 4.67
C THR A 40 5.13 -3.57 4.61
N VAL A 41 6.09 -3.08 5.40
CA VAL A 41 6.58 -1.68 5.34
C VAL A 41 6.95 -1.26 3.90
N TRP A 42 7.35 -2.21 3.05
CA TRP A 42 7.56 -1.98 1.62
C TRP A 42 6.32 -1.52 0.87
N HIS A 43 5.13 -1.96 1.26
CA HIS A 43 3.87 -1.50 0.67
C HIS A 43 3.59 -0.02 0.96
N LEU A 44 4.13 0.57 2.03
CA LEU A 44 3.98 2.00 2.32
C LEU A 44 4.99 2.88 1.55
N ILE A 45 6.14 2.31 1.19
CA ILE A 45 7.25 3.05 0.55
C ILE A 45 7.22 2.89 -0.98
N ALA A 46 6.66 1.79 -1.48
CA ALA A 46 6.66 1.43 -2.89
C ALA A 46 5.26 1.31 -3.51
N THR A 47 4.20 1.87 -2.88
CA THR A 47 2.93 2.04 -3.61
C THR A 47 3.19 2.89 -4.85
N PRO A 48 2.69 2.47 -6.04
CA PRO A 48 2.71 3.32 -7.22
C PRO A 48 2.15 4.71 -6.90
N GLU A 49 2.67 5.77 -7.54
CA GLU A 49 2.14 7.13 -7.37
C GLU A 49 0.65 7.21 -7.74
N GLU A 50 0.20 6.26 -8.56
CA GLU A 50 -1.17 6.11 -9.03
C GLU A 50 -2.11 5.47 -7.99
N ASP A 51 -1.59 4.96 -6.87
CA ASP A 51 -2.40 4.41 -5.79
C ASP A 51 -3.09 5.53 -4.99
N GLY A 52 -4.36 5.31 -4.65
CA GLY A 52 -5.15 6.26 -3.88
C GLY A 52 -6.59 6.35 -4.33
N LEU A 53 -7.29 7.35 -3.77
CA LEU A 53 -8.64 7.69 -4.17
C LEU A 53 -8.58 8.79 -5.25
N TRP A 54 -9.15 8.48 -6.39
CA TRP A 54 -9.25 9.36 -7.55
C TRP A 54 -10.68 9.86 -7.68
N GLN A 55 -10.85 11.14 -8.01
CA GLN A 55 -12.15 11.73 -8.31
C GLN A 55 -12.19 12.11 -9.79
N PHE A 56 -13.29 11.79 -10.46
CA PHE A 56 -13.45 12.18 -11.86
C PHE A 56 -13.81 13.66 -11.95
N VAL A 57 -13.02 14.41 -12.72
CA VAL A 57 -13.28 15.82 -12.99
C VAL A 57 -14.05 16.04 -14.28
N SER A 58 -13.92 15.14 -15.25
CA SER A 58 -14.69 15.16 -16.49
C SER A 58 -14.78 13.77 -17.13
N ILE A 59 -15.90 13.46 -17.76
CA ILE A 59 -16.08 12.23 -18.55
C ILE A 59 -16.65 12.61 -19.91
N VAL A 60 -15.94 12.27 -20.99
CA VAL A 60 -16.34 12.59 -22.39
C VAL A 60 -16.68 14.08 -22.56
N GLY A 61 -15.91 14.97 -21.93
CA GLY A 61 -16.10 16.42 -22.01
C GLY A 61 -17.22 17.00 -21.13
N VAL A 62 -17.95 16.17 -20.38
CA VAL A 62 -18.93 16.61 -19.38
C VAL A 62 -18.24 16.76 -18.02
N ASP A 63 -18.46 17.90 -17.32
CA ASP A 63 -17.96 18.09 -15.95
C ASP A 63 -18.62 17.07 -15.00
N ALA A 64 -17.80 16.34 -14.26
CA ALA A 64 -18.22 15.27 -13.36
C ALA A 64 -17.97 15.58 -11.88
N ARG A 65 -17.47 16.78 -11.54
CA ARG A 65 -17.10 17.13 -10.16
C ARG A 65 -18.28 17.08 -9.19
N GLU A 66 -19.46 17.49 -9.64
CA GLU A 66 -20.70 17.43 -8.85
C GLU A 66 -21.32 16.03 -8.80
N ALA A 67 -20.90 15.13 -9.69
CA ALA A 67 -21.42 13.77 -9.74
C ALA A 67 -20.85 12.88 -8.62
N ASN A 68 -19.76 13.31 -7.96
CA ASN A 68 -19.07 12.54 -6.92
C ASN A 68 -18.60 11.15 -7.38
N TYR A 69 -18.30 11.02 -8.67
CA TYR A 69 -17.70 9.79 -9.19
C TYR A 69 -16.28 9.66 -8.65
N SER A 70 -15.94 8.49 -8.11
CA SER A 70 -14.60 8.22 -7.58
C SER A 70 -14.16 6.78 -7.81
N MET A 71 -12.85 6.55 -7.76
CA MET A 71 -12.23 5.24 -7.97
C MET A 71 -11.04 5.08 -7.02
N GLY A 72 -10.99 3.95 -6.32
CA GLY A 72 -9.84 3.55 -5.52
C GLY A 72 -8.89 2.66 -6.33
N LEU A 73 -7.64 3.07 -6.47
CA LEU A 73 -6.57 2.27 -7.05
C LEU A 73 -5.64 1.78 -5.94
N ARG A 74 -5.27 0.50 -5.98
CA ARG A 74 -4.23 -0.08 -5.15
C ARG A 74 -3.45 -1.11 -5.95
N TRP A 75 -2.16 -0.88 -6.09
CA TRP A 75 -1.20 -1.70 -6.82
C TRP A 75 -1.56 -1.81 -8.31
N GLY A 76 -1.93 -0.68 -8.91
CA GLY A 76 -2.36 -0.62 -10.31
C GLY A 76 -3.67 -1.38 -10.59
N ARG A 77 -4.43 -1.75 -9.56
CA ARG A 77 -5.72 -2.43 -9.67
C ARG A 77 -6.81 -1.58 -9.05
N ILE A 78 -7.99 -1.62 -9.67
CA ILE A 78 -9.17 -0.99 -9.08
C ILE A 78 -9.62 -1.82 -7.87
N ARG A 79 -9.86 -1.15 -6.74
CA ARG A 79 -10.30 -1.74 -5.46
C ARG A 79 -11.70 -1.34 -5.06
N GLY A 80 -12.16 -0.20 -5.56
CA GLY A 80 -13.55 0.21 -5.45
C GLY A 80 -13.82 1.37 -6.37
N TRP A 81 -15.10 1.66 -6.58
CA TRP A 81 -15.53 2.89 -7.23
C TRP A 81 -16.90 3.31 -6.71
N ASN A 82 -17.21 4.58 -6.88
CA ASN A 82 -18.50 5.16 -6.60
C ASN A 82 -18.98 5.85 -7.87
N ASP A 83 -20.21 5.56 -8.28
CA ASP A 83 -20.87 6.19 -9.44
C ASP A 83 -21.79 7.34 -9.00
N GLY A 84 -21.49 8.00 -7.88
CA GLY A 84 -22.27 9.12 -7.34
C GLY A 84 -23.50 8.70 -6.54
N CYS A 85 -23.83 7.42 -6.55
CA CYS A 85 -25.01 6.85 -5.89
C CYS A 85 -24.71 5.48 -5.28
N ASN A 86 -24.19 4.56 -6.09
CA ASN A 86 -23.77 3.23 -5.70
C ASN A 86 -22.27 3.16 -5.45
N ALA A 87 -21.91 2.36 -4.45
CA ALA A 87 -20.53 1.96 -4.20
C ALA A 87 -20.33 0.52 -4.68
N CYS A 88 -19.21 0.28 -5.34
CA CYS A 88 -18.83 -1.02 -5.86
C CYS A 88 -17.41 -1.37 -5.43
N GLY A 89 -17.14 -2.66 -5.33
CA GLY A 89 -15.83 -3.21 -5.01
C GLY A 89 -15.75 -4.69 -5.35
N TRP A 90 -14.78 -5.36 -4.73
CA TRP A 90 -14.53 -6.78 -4.92
C TRP A 90 -14.67 -7.52 -3.58
N SER A 91 -15.25 -8.71 -3.62
CA SER A 91 -15.23 -9.66 -2.51
C SER A 91 -13.81 -10.23 -2.31
N ASP A 92 -13.61 -10.94 -1.20
CA ASP A 92 -12.36 -11.69 -0.97
C ASP A 92 -12.14 -12.79 -2.00
N GLU A 93 -13.20 -13.27 -2.65
CA GLU A 93 -13.19 -14.25 -3.73
C GLU A 93 -12.99 -13.60 -5.12
N GLY A 94 -12.93 -12.27 -5.19
CA GLY A 94 -12.72 -11.51 -6.42
C GLY A 94 -13.99 -11.22 -7.21
N GLU A 95 -15.17 -11.51 -6.66
CA GLU A 95 -16.45 -11.17 -7.28
C GLU A 95 -16.78 -9.69 -7.11
N ARG A 96 -17.38 -9.08 -8.13
CA ARG A 96 -17.84 -7.69 -8.04
C ARG A 96 -19.09 -7.60 -7.17
N ILE A 97 -19.04 -6.75 -6.14
CA ILE A 97 -20.19 -6.45 -5.28
C ILE A 97 -20.50 -4.95 -5.38
N CYS A 98 -21.78 -4.60 -5.50
CA CYS A 98 -22.24 -3.22 -5.54
C CYS A 98 -23.46 -3.04 -4.62
N THR A 99 -23.64 -1.84 -4.08
CA THR A 99 -24.94 -1.42 -3.55
C THR A 99 -25.96 -1.30 -4.68
N LEU A 100 -27.24 -1.40 -4.34
CA LEU A 100 -28.36 -1.24 -5.27
C LEU A 100 -29.32 -0.16 -4.76
N ALA A 101 -28.82 1.06 -4.68
CA ALA A 101 -29.62 2.24 -4.38
C ALA A 101 -30.37 2.71 -5.64
N LEU A 102 -31.58 3.24 -5.44
CA LEU A 102 -32.32 3.91 -6.49
C LEU A 102 -31.72 5.31 -6.69
N CYS A 103 -31.14 5.55 -7.86
CA CYS A 103 -30.42 6.80 -8.14
C CYS A 103 -31.33 7.81 -8.83
N ILE A 104 -31.21 9.07 -8.41
CA ILE A 104 -31.83 10.20 -9.13
C ILE A 104 -31.00 10.45 -10.39
N GLU A 105 -31.67 10.52 -11.54
CA GLU A 105 -31.04 10.87 -12.81
C GLU A 105 -30.35 12.23 -12.72
N ARG A 106 -29.05 12.25 -13.04
CA ARG A 106 -28.23 13.46 -13.15
C ARG A 106 -27.94 13.77 -14.61
N PRO A 107 -27.63 15.04 -14.94
CA PRO A 107 -27.22 15.40 -16.30
C PRO A 107 -26.04 14.58 -16.84
N THR A 108 -25.14 14.13 -15.96
CA THR A 108 -23.99 13.27 -16.27
C THR A 108 -24.38 11.83 -16.57
N ASP A 109 -25.56 11.36 -16.18
CA ASP A 109 -25.97 9.96 -16.41
C ASP A 109 -26.30 9.67 -17.88
N ARG A 110 -26.41 10.71 -18.73
CA ARG A 110 -26.52 10.53 -20.20
C ARG A 110 -25.30 9.87 -20.82
N LEU A 111 -24.18 9.78 -20.09
CA LEU A 111 -23.00 9.03 -20.48
C LEU A 111 -23.27 7.52 -20.64
N PHE A 112 -24.35 6.98 -20.05
CA PHE A 112 -24.73 5.57 -20.15
C PHE A 112 -25.61 5.23 -21.37
N HIS A 113 -25.96 6.22 -22.20
CA HIS A 113 -26.76 6.03 -23.42
C HIS A 113 -25.95 6.17 -24.73
N LEU A 114 -24.62 6.30 -24.63
CA LEU A 114 -23.71 6.37 -25.77
C LEU A 114 -23.18 4.99 -26.19
#